data_AF-A0A243Q4Q6-F1
#
_entry.id   AF-A0A243Q4Q6-F1
#
_cell.length_a   1.000
_cell.length_b   1.000
_cell.length_c   1.000
_cell.angle_alpha   90.00
_cell.angle_beta   90.00
_cell.angle_gamma   90.00
#
_symmetry.space_group_name_H-M   'P 1'
#
loop_
_entity.id
_entity.type
_entity.pdbx_description
1 polymer ?
#
loop_
_entity_poly.entity_id
_entity_poly.type
_entity_poly.pdbx_seq_one_letter_code
_entity_poly.pdbx_strand_id
1 'polypeptide(L)'
;MRRTPRGARWDGLYWAGSAVFALALAAVTTLPAHRVWGGCAAVGYAVAAVLAGRSAYAWGRASALAAVAGSVLLPLAVLMVLGTAQPEVGVVEHSGDLLLATGSPYAPHPSLVDDFNPYLPGMALLGLPHALLGDNPLTDARLWFAAVFLGALAVAARPGG
;
A
#
# COMPACT_ATOMS: atom_id res chain seq x y z
N MET A 1 -20.64 -28.20 -23.65
CA MET A 1 -20.13 -26.95 -23.02
C MET A 1 -20.70 -26.83 -21.62
N ARG A 2 -19.92 -27.16 -20.57
CA ARG A 2 -20.32 -26.88 -19.18
C ARG A 2 -20.14 -25.39 -18.92
N ARG A 3 -21.23 -24.64 -18.89
CA ARG A 3 -21.24 -23.31 -18.25
C ARG A 3 -21.11 -23.57 -16.75
N THR A 4 -19.95 -23.30 -16.18
CA THR A 4 -19.79 -23.21 -14.73
C THR A 4 -20.83 -22.22 -14.17
N PRO A 5 -21.41 -22.47 -12.99
CA PRO A 5 -22.39 -21.56 -12.40
C PRO A 5 -21.76 -20.17 -12.31
N ARG A 6 -22.48 -19.14 -12.75
CA ARG A 6 -22.08 -17.74 -12.53
C ARG A 6 -22.10 -17.52 -11.02
N GLY A 7 -20.96 -17.68 -10.35
CA GLY A 7 -20.77 -17.14 -9.00
C GLY A 7 -21.24 -15.69 -9.01
N ALA A 8 -21.92 -15.26 -7.94
CA ALA A 8 -22.48 -13.92 -7.85
C ALA A 8 -21.43 -12.88 -8.28
N ARG A 9 -21.75 -12.06 -9.29
CA ARG A 9 -20.85 -11.01 -9.78
C ARG A 9 -21.07 -9.76 -8.92
N TRP A 10 -20.30 -9.65 -7.85
CA TRP A 10 -20.35 -8.51 -6.93
C TRP A 10 -19.07 -7.67 -6.96
N ASP A 11 -18.13 -7.96 -7.86
CA ASP A 11 -16.87 -7.23 -8.04
C ASP A 11 -17.08 -5.76 -8.43
N GLY A 12 -18.07 -5.46 -9.28
CA GLY A 12 -18.44 -4.08 -9.60
C GLY A 12 -18.96 -3.30 -8.39
N LEU A 13 -19.85 -3.92 -7.59
CA LEU A 13 -20.37 -3.33 -6.35
C LEU A 13 -19.29 -3.19 -5.29
N TYR A 14 -18.38 -4.17 -5.21
CA TYR A 14 -17.23 -4.14 -4.32
C TYR A 14 -16.34 -2.94 -4.63
N TRP A 15 -15.92 -2.77 -5.89
CA TRP A 15 -15.11 -1.63 -6.29
C TRP A 15 -15.84 -0.30 -6.10
N ALA A 16 -17.13 -0.21 -6.41
CA ALA A 16 -17.92 0.99 -6.15
C ALA A 16 -17.97 1.33 -4.64
N GLY A 17 -18.17 0.33 -3.79
CA GLY A 17 -18.11 0.48 -2.33
C GLY A 17 -16.73 0.94 -1.85
N SER A 18 -15.65 0.37 -2.38
CA SER A 18 -14.28 0.81 -2.08
C SER A 18 -14.04 2.26 -2.51
N ALA A 19 -14.57 2.68 -3.67
CA ALA A 19 -14.45 4.06 -4.14
C ALA A 19 -15.15 5.04 -3.21
N VAL A 20 -16.38 4.73 -2.80
CA VAL A 20 -17.15 5.54 -1.84
C VAL A 20 -16.43 5.62 -0.49
N PHE A 21 -15.93 4.49 0.01
CA PHE A 21 -15.18 4.46 1.27
C PHE A 21 -13.93 5.33 1.20
N ALA A 22 -13.11 5.20 0.15
CA ALA A 22 -11.89 5.97 -0.02
C ALA A 22 -12.17 7.48 -0.13
N LEU A 23 -13.22 7.85 -0.86
CA LEU A 23 -13.66 9.24 -0.98
C LEU A 23 -14.16 9.79 0.37
N ALA A 24 -14.95 9.00 1.10
CA ALA A 24 -15.43 9.38 2.42
C ALA A 24 -14.25 9.60 3.40
N LEU A 25 -13.27 8.70 3.41
CA LEU A 25 -12.05 8.87 4.21
C LEU A 25 -11.33 10.17 3.85
N ALA A 26 -11.13 10.44 2.56
CA ALA A 26 -10.48 11.68 2.10
C ALA A 26 -11.24 12.94 2.53
N ALA A 27 -12.58 12.87 2.57
CA ALA A 27 -13.42 14.00 2.97
C ALA A 27 -13.40 14.28 4.48
N VAL A 28 -13.30 13.24 5.32
CA VAL A 28 -13.42 13.38 6.78
C VAL A 28 -12.08 13.47 7.51
N THR A 29 -11.01 12.94 6.93
CA THR A 29 -9.70 12.90 7.60
C THR A 29 -9.03 14.27 7.67
N THR A 30 -8.30 14.51 8.76
CA THR A 30 -7.41 15.68 8.92
C THR A 30 -5.97 15.38 8.47
N LEU A 31 -5.63 14.11 8.19
CA LEU A 31 -4.29 13.69 7.83
C LEU A 31 -4.04 13.89 6.31
N PRO A 32 -3.06 14.73 5.91
CA PRO A 32 -2.82 15.03 4.50
C PRO A 32 -2.54 13.79 3.64
N ALA A 33 -1.76 12.84 4.17
CA ALA A 33 -1.43 11.60 3.47
C ALA A 33 -2.69 10.78 3.14
N HIS A 34 -3.65 10.71 4.07
CA HIS A 34 -4.92 10.01 3.85
C HIS A 34 -5.80 10.70 2.81
N ARG A 35 -5.77 12.04 2.71
CA ARG A 35 -6.50 12.77 1.66
C ARG A 35 -5.95 12.45 0.27
N VAL A 36 -4.62 12.49 0.12
CA VAL A 36 -3.94 12.13 -1.14
C VAL A 36 -4.25 10.69 -1.53
N TRP A 37 -4.09 9.76 -0.58
CA TRP A 37 -4.41 8.35 -0.82
C TRP A 37 -5.88 8.16 -1.20
N GLY A 38 -6.81 8.68 -0.41
CA GLY A 38 -8.23 8.48 -0.62
C GLY A 38 -8.73 9.09 -1.93
N GLY A 39 -8.20 10.24 -2.34
CA GLY A 39 -8.49 10.84 -3.65
C GLY A 39 -8.04 9.94 -4.81
N CYS A 40 -6.79 9.46 -4.78
CA CYS A 40 -6.26 8.56 -5.81
C CYS A 40 -7.03 7.23 -5.84
N ALA A 41 -7.24 6.63 -4.67
CA ALA A 41 -7.91 5.35 -4.51
C ALA A 41 -9.37 5.41 -4.95
N ALA A 42 -10.09 6.49 -4.64
CA ALA A 42 -11.47 6.69 -5.09
C ALA A 42 -11.58 6.65 -6.62
N VAL A 43 -10.69 7.36 -7.32
CA VAL A 43 -10.64 7.34 -8.80
C VAL A 43 -10.28 5.95 -9.32
N GLY A 44 -9.25 5.31 -8.75
CA GLY A 44 -8.83 3.97 -9.14
C GLY A 44 -9.92 2.92 -9.01
N TYR A 45 -10.62 2.90 -7.87
CA TYR A 45 -11.72 1.99 -7.62
C TYR A 45 -12.95 2.31 -8.47
N ALA A 46 -13.25 3.59 -8.75
CA ALA A 46 -14.33 3.95 -9.67
C ALA A 46 -14.06 3.42 -11.09
N VAL A 47 -12.82 3.57 -11.59
CA VAL A 47 -12.39 2.99 -12.87
C VAL A 47 -12.48 1.47 -12.83
N ALA A 48 -12.03 0.83 -11.74
CA ALA A 48 -12.13 -0.62 -11.57
C ALA A 48 -13.58 -1.12 -11.62
N ALA A 49 -14.53 -0.39 -11.02
CA ALA A 49 -15.95 -0.71 -11.06
C ALA A 49 -16.51 -0.66 -12.49
N VAL A 50 -16.18 0.37 -13.25
CA VAL A 50 -16.57 0.49 -14.67
C VAL A 50 -15.99 -0.66 -15.50
N LEU A 51 -14.71 -1.00 -15.30
CA LEU A 51 -14.06 -2.09 -16.02
C LEU A 51 -14.65 -3.47 -15.65
N ALA A 52 -15.00 -3.69 -14.39
CA ALA A 52 -15.68 -4.90 -13.94
C ALA A 52 -17.06 -5.06 -14.61
N GLY A 53 -17.84 -3.97 -14.68
CA GLY A 53 -19.15 -3.96 -15.35
C GLY A 53 -19.09 -4.22 -16.86
N ARG A 54 -17.98 -3.87 -17.51
CA ARG A 54 -17.75 -4.11 -18.95
C ARG A 54 -17.11 -5.47 -19.24
N SER A 55 -16.62 -6.17 -18.23
CA SER A 55 -15.93 -7.45 -18.39
C SER A 55 -16.91 -8.62 -18.49
N ALA A 56 -16.60 -9.60 -19.35
CA ALA A 56 -17.29 -10.89 -19.40
C ALA A 56 -16.91 -11.82 -18.22
N TYR A 57 -15.78 -11.55 -17.56
CA TYR A 57 -15.22 -12.33 -16.46
C TYR A 57 -15.30 -11.52 -15.16
N ALA A 58 -15.76 -12.15 -14.07
CA ALA A 58 -15.66 -11.56 -12.73
C ALA A 58 -14.19 -11.46 -12.31
N TRP A 59 -13.85 -10.42 -11.54
CA TRP A 59 -12.49 -10.18 -11.03
C TRP A 59 -11.44 -10.13 -12.16
N GLY A 60 -11.81 -9.52 -13.28
CA GLY A 60 -10.96 -9.43 -14.46
C GLY A 60 -9.65 -8.66 -14.20
N ARG A 61 -8.59 -9.04 -14.92
CA ARG A 61 -7.26 -8.42 -14.78
C ARG A 61 -7.27 -6.90 -14.93
N ALA A 62 -8.09 -6.36 -15.84
CA ALA A 62 -8.17 -4.92 -16.07
C ALA A 62 -8.71 -4.15 -14.84
N SER A 63 -9.74 -4.66 -14.17
CA SER A 63 -10.27 -4.00 -12.96
C SER A 63 -9.30 -4.13 -11.80
N ALA A 64 -8.64 -5.28 -11.63
CA ALA A 64 -7.59 -5.46 -10.63
C ALA A 64 -6.41 -4.51 -10.84
N LEU A 65 -5.94 -4.34 -12.08
CA LEU A 65 -4.86 -3.41 -12.40
C LEU A 65 -5.24 -1.96 -12.14
N ALA A 66 -6.48 -1.55 -12.47
CA ALA A 66 -6.96 -0.20 -12.17
C ALA A 66 -7.02 0.07 -10.66
N ALA A 67 -7.49 -0.91 -9.88
CA ALA A 67 -7.50 -0.83 -8.43
C ALA A 67 -6.08 -0.67 -7.87
N VAL A 68 -5.14 -1.55 -8.25
CA VAL A 68 -3.73 -1.46 -7.80
C VAL A 68 -3.07 -0.15 -8.22
N ALA A 69 -3.28 0.28 -9.47
CA ALA A 69 -2.71 1.52 -9.97
C ALA A 69 -3.19 2.73 -9.15
N GLY A 70 -4.49 2.84 -8.88
CA GLY A 70 -5.04 4.00 -8.18
C GLY A 70 -4.94 3.96 -6.66
N SER A 71 -4.90 2.78 -6.02
CA SER A 71 -4.82 2.68 -4.56
C SER A 71 -3.43 2.41 -3.99
N VAL A 72 -2.46 2.04 -4.85
CA VAL A 72 -1.07 1.74 -4.44
C VAL A 72 -0.08 2.60 -5.20
N LEU A 73 0.03 2.43 -6.52
CA LEU A 73 1.14 3.00 -7.30
C LEU A 73 1.05 4.53 -7.43
N LEU A 74 -0.11 5.04 -7.82
CA LEU A 74 -0.35 6.47 -7.97
C LEU A 74 -0.19 7.24 -6.65
N PRO A 75 -0.87 6.87 -5.55
CA PRO A 75 -0.71 7.61 -4.30
C PRO A 75 0.71 7.51 -3.75
N LEU A 76 1.40 6.38 -3.91
CA LEU A 76 2.82 6.26 -3.56
C LEU A 76 3.67 7.30 -4.31
N ALA A 77 3.53 7.36 -5.63
CA ALA A 77 4.29 8.30 -6.44
C ALA A 77 3.98 9.77 -6.05
N VAL A 78 2.71 10.10 -5.84
CA VAL A 78 2.30 11.45 -5.42
C VAL A 78 2.87 11.80 -4.04
N LEU A 79 2.76 10.89 -3.07
CA LEU A 79 3.27 11.10 -1.71
C LEU A 79 4.78 11.22 -1.65
N MET A 80 5.51 10.49 -2.50
CA MET A 80 6.96 10.64 -2.65
C MET A 80 7.31 12.01 -3.23
N VAL A 81 6.64 12.44 -4.31
CA VAL A 81 6.87 13.75 -4.93
C VAL A 81 6.55 14.90 -3.96
N LEU A 82 5.50 14.76 -3.16
CA LEU A 82 5.12 15.76 -2.15
C LEU A 82 5.97 15.72 -0.88
N GLY A 83 6.88 14.75 -0.73
CA GLY A 83 7.65 14.56 0.52
C GLY A 83 6.76 14.29 1.74
N THR A 84 5.51 13.86 1.55
CA THR A 84 4.57 13.61 2.63
C THR A 84 4.58 12.15 3.01
N ALA A 85 4.98 11.83 4.24
CA ALA A 85 4.96 10.49 4.80
C ALA A 85 4.11 10.43 6.08
N GLN A 86 3.81 9.22 6.53
CA GLN A 86 3.29 9.00 7.88
C GLN A 86 4.45 8.63 8.82
N PRO A 87 4.35 8.86 10.14
CA PRO A 87 5.41 8.58 11.11
C PRO A 87 5.98 7.16 11.02
N GLU A 88 5.14 6.19 10.63
CA GLU A 88 5.46 4.78 10.42
C GLU A 88 6.65 4.56 9.46
N VAL A 89 6.82 5.44 8.47
CA VAL A 89 7.96 5.38 7.54
C VAL A 89 9.26 5.65 8.30
N GLY A 90 9.29 6.73 9.09
CA GLY A 90 10.44 7.10 9.90
C GLY A 90 10.76 6.07 10.98
N VAL A 91 9.74 5.46 11.61
CA VAL A 91 9.93 4.36 12.57
C VAL A 91 10.68 3.19 11.92
N VAL A 92 10.31 2.81 10.69
CA VAL A 92 10.95 1.68 10.01
C VAL A 92 12.36 2.02 9.55
N GLU A 93 12.58 3.23 9.02
CA GLU A 93 13.93 3.70 8.63
C GLU A 93 14.87 3.73 9.84
N HIS A 94 14.41 4.33 10.96
CA HIS A 94 15.15 4.35 12.21
C HIS A 94 15.43 2.95 12.78
N SER A 95 14.47 2.03 12.65
CA SER A 95 14.66 0.64 13.05
C SER A 95 15.76 -0.06 12.24
N GLY A 96 15.91 0.29 10.96
CA GLY A 96 17.01 -0.17 10.11
C GLY A 96 18.36 0.35 10.60
N ASP A 97 18.44 1.64 10.95
CA ASP A 97 19.64 2.26 11.50
C ASP A 97 20.07 1.58 12.81
N LEU A 98 19.13 1.39 13.74
CA LEU A 98 19.40 0.74 15.01
C LEU A 98 19.85 -0.72 14.83
N LEU A 99 19.24 -1.44 13.89
CA LEU A 99 19.61 -2.83 13.61
C LEU A 99 21.07 -2.93 13.15
N LEU A 100 21.52 -2.03 12.27
CA LEU A 100 22.92 -1.98 11.82
C LEU A 100 23.88 -1.51 12.91
N ALA A 101 23.49 -0.50 13.69
CA ALA A 101 24.35 0.12 14.70
C ALA A 101 24.49 -0.73 15.98
N THR A 102 23.44 -1.45 16.37
CA THR A 102 23.34 -2.08 17.69
C THR A 102 23.00 -3.57 17.66
N GLY A 103 22.57 -4.10 16.51
CA GLY A 103 22.05 -5.47 16.39
C GLY A 103 20.59 -5.62 16.85
N SER A 104 19.91 -4.54 17.23
CA SER A 104 18.50 -4.51 17.63
C SER A 104 17.74 -3.44 16.86
N PRO A 105 16.52 -3.71 16.34
CA PRO A 105 15.70 -2.69 15.67
C PRO A 105 14.92 -1.79 16.64
N TYR A 106 15.17 -1.91 17.95
CA TYR A 106 14.45 -1.21 19.00
C TYR A 106 15.38 -0.28 19.77
N ALA A 107 14.89 0.94 20.04
CA ALA A 107 15.57 1.86 20.94
C ALA A 107 15.64 1.25 22.35
N PRO A 108 16.79 1.33 23.04
CA PRO A 108 16.95 0.72 24.36
C PRO A 108 16.16 1.43 25.45
N HIS A 109 15.92 2.74 25.29
CA HIS A 109 15.20 3.59 26.26
C HIS A 109 14.29 4.58 25.52
N PRO A 110 13.16 4.13 24.94
CA PRO A 110 12.26 5.01 24.20
C PRO A 110 11.59 6.03 25.13
N SER A 111 11.60 7.30 24.73
CA SER A 111 11.11 8.40 25.57
C SER A 111 10.14 9.33 24.85
N LEU A 112 10.27 9.45 23.53
CA LEU A 112 9.36 10.16 22.64
C LEU A 112 8.44 9.16 21.92
N VAL A 113 7.29 9.65 21.44
CA VAL A 113 6.34 8.83 20.67
C VAL A 113 7.02 8.20 19.45
N ASP A 114 7.90 8.96 18.78
CA ASP A 114 8.60 8.51 17.58
C ASP A 114 9.69 7.47 17.87
N ASP A 115 10.13 7.32 19.13
CA ASP A 115 11.09 6.29 19.55
C ASP A 115 10.43 4.90 19.68
N PHE A 116 9.10 4.86 19.78
CA PHE A 116 8.37 3.60 19.94
C PHE A 116 8.20 2.92 18.59
N ASN A 117 8.83 1.75 18.45
CA ASN A 117 8.62 0.84 17.33
C ASN A 117 7.60 -0.25 17.70
N PRO A 118 6.34 -0.17 17.20
CA PRO A 118 5.29 -1.16 17.50
C PRO A 118 5.37 -2.41 16.63
N TYR A 119 6.35 -2.52 15.73
CA TYR A 119 6.41 -3.59 14.74
C TYR A 119 7.21 -4.80 15.23
N LEU A 120 6.93 -5.94 14.61
CA LEU A 120 7.80 -7.12 14.74
C LEU A 120 9.17 -6.85 14.10
N PRO A 121 10.24 -7.52 14.57
CA PRO A 121 11.61 -7.21 14.17
C PRO A 121 11.87 -7.23 12.66
N GLY A 122 11.14 -8.09 11.93
CA GLY A 122 11.27 -8.22 10.47
C GLY A 122 10.94 -6.95 9.69
N MET A 123 10.14 -6.02 10.23
CA MET A 123 9.84 -4.75 9.55
C MET A 123 11.09 -3.88 9.35
N ALA A 124 12.09 -3.99 10.24
CA ALA A 124 13.33 -3.24 10.14
C ALA A 124 14.13 -3.54 8.85
N LEU A 125 13.92 -4.72 8.24
CA LEU A 125 14.56 -5.08 6.98
C LEU A 125 14.18 -4.13 5.84
N LEU A 126 13.01 -3.52 5.91
CA LEU A 126 12.50 -2.58 4.91
C LEU A 126 13.09 -1.17 5.09
N GLY A 127 13.72 -0.88 6.23
CA GLY A 127 14.50 0.33 6.50
C GLY A 127 16.00 0.21 6.20
N LEU A 128 16.52 -1.01 6.00
CA LEU A 128 17.94 -1.22 5.67
C LEU A 128 18.43 -0.47 4.42
N PRO A 129 17.64 -0.33 3.34
CA PRO A 129 18.04 0.47 2.18
C PRO A 129 18.38 1.92 2.57
N HIS A 130 17.55 2.56 3.39
CA HIS A 130 17.80 3.90 3.93
C HIS A 130 19.06 3.91 4.79
N ALA A 131 19.17 2.96 5.73
CA ALA A 131 20.30 2.90 6.66
C ALA A 131 21.67 2.68 5.98
N LEU A 132 21.70 1.94 4.87
CA LEU A 132 22.94 1.61 4.14
C LEU A 132 23.35 2.69 3.13
N LEU A 133 22.38 3.37 2.50
CA LEU A 133 22.61 4.19 1.31
C LEU A 133 22.14 5.65 1.49
N GLY A 134 21.63 5.99 2.66
CA GLY A 134 21.15 7.33 3.01
C GLY A 134 19.81 7.69 2.35
N ASP A 135 19.39 8.93 2.55
CA ASP A 135 18.12 9.46 2.04
C ASP A 135 18.17 9.68 0.53
N ASN A 136 17.41 8.87 -0.21
CA ASN A 136 17.12 9.07 -1.63
C ASN A 136 15.82 8.33 -2.00
N PRO A 137 15.22 8.63 -3.17
CA PRO A 137 13.94 8.04 -3.53
C PRO A 137 13.94 6.51 -3.60
N LEU A 138 15.08 5.85 -3.89
CA LEU A 138 15.16 4.39 -4.01
C LEU A 138 15.33 3.69 -2.65
N THR A 139 15.72 4.43 -1.63
CA THR A 139 15.95 3.91 -0.28
C THR A 139 14.80 4.17 0.68
N ASP A 140 13.85 5.03 0.27
CA ASP A 140 12.59 5.29 0.98
C ASP A 140 11.85 3.99 1.31
N ALA A 141 11.55 3.77 2.59
CA ALA A 141 10.93 2.52 3.06
C ALA A 141 9.57 2.24 2.38
N ARG A 142 8.84 3.28 1.92
CA ARG A 142 7.55 3.11 1.23
C ARG A 142 7.68 2.35 -0.08
N LEU A 143 8.79 2.51 -0.81
CA LEU A 143 9.04 1.73 -2.02
C LEU A 143 9.21 0.25 -1.70
N TRP A 144 9.90 -0.06 -0.60
CA TRP A 144 10.13 -1.44 -0.16
C TRP A 144 8.84 -2.07 0.40
N PHE A 145 8.01 -1.30 1.10
CA PHE A 145 6.64 -1.72 1.46
C PHE A 145 5.82 -2.09 0.22
N ALA A 146 5.82 -1.22 -0.79
CA ALA A 146 5.09 -1.46 -2.03
C ALA A 146 5.64 -2.67 -2.79
N ALA A 147 6.95 -2.83 -2.86
CA ALA A 147 7.59 -3.97 -3.52
C ALA A 147 7.22 -5.29 -2.84
N VAL A 148 7.30 -5.37 -1.51
CA VAL A 148 6.92 -6.58 -0.75
C VAL A 148 5.42 -6.86 -0.90
N PHE A 149 4.58 -5.83 -0.79
CA PHE A 149 3.14 -5.96 -0.94
C PHE A 149 2.75 -6.49 -2.34
N LEU A 150 3.29 -5.89 -3.40
CA LEU A 150 3.03 -6.30 -4.78
C LEU A 150 3.61 -7.69 -5.07
N GLY A 151 4.79 -8.01 -4.50
CA GLY A 151 5.37 -9.34 -4.56
C GLY A 151 4.47 -10.40 -3.93
N ALA A 152 3.93 -10.12 -2.73
CA ALA A 152 2.99 -11.00 -2.05
C ALA A 152 1.70 -11.19 -2.84
N LEU A 153 1.12 -10.10 -3.39
CA LEU A 153 -0.04 -10.19 -4.28
C LEU A 153 0.25 -11.03 -5.52
N ALA A 154 1.42 -10.84 -6.14
CA ALA A 154 1.81 -11.61 -7.32
C ALA A 154 1.98 -13.09 -7.01
N VAL A 155 2.52 -13.44 -5.84
CA VAL A 155 2.62 -14.83 -5.37
C VAL A 155 1.23 -15.41 -5.11
N ALA A 156 0.35 -14.69 -4.42
CA ALA A 156 -1.00 -15.13 -4.12
C ALA A 156 -1.89 -15.29 -5.37
N ALA A 157 -1.67 -14.46 -6.40
CA ALA A 157 -2.42 -14.50 -7.65
C ALA A 157 -1.92 -15.57 -8.64
N ARG A 158 -0.88 -16.35 -8.29
CA ARG A 158 -0.43 -17.45 -9.14
C ARG A 158 -1.54 -18.49 -9.28
N PRO A 159 -1.91 -18.91 -10.49
CA PRO A 159 -2.77 -20.08 -10.67
C PRO A 159 -2.14 -21.27 -9.96
N GLY A 160 -2.88 -21.94 -9.08
CA GLY A 160 -2.45 -23.23 -8.54
C GLY A 160 -2.19 -24.19 -9.71
N GLY A 161 -1.06 -24.89 -9.65
CA GLY A 161 -0.68 -25.91 -10.64
C GLY A 161 -1.72 -27.02 -10.75
#